data_AF-A0AA40KNV1-F1
#
_entry.id   AF-A0AA40KNV1-F1
#
_cell.length_a   1.000
_cell.length_b   1.000
_cell.length_c   1.000
_cell.angle_alpha   90.00
_cell.angle_beta   90.00
_cell.angle_gamma   90.00
#
_symmetry.space_group_name_H-M   'P 1'
#
loop_
_entity.id
_entity.type
_entity.pdbx_description
1 polymer ?
#
loop_
_entity_poly.entity_id
_entity_poly.type
_entity_poly.pdbx_seq_one_letter_code
_entity_poly.pdbx_strand_id
1 'polypeptide(L)'
;MANDPRHGGQTRPRQKEERRIRLLSRVGQFRFTPYEWYNPHPCNKNPDHLENRFKLLNCMWFTIGSLMRQGCDILPKFSPYEWENPHPCNGQSEVLENEFTLMNSLWFTIGSLMQQGSDIAPKAVSTRIVAGMWWFFTLIMISSYTANLAAFLTVERMDSPIESAEDLAKQTKIKYGALKGGSTAAFFRDSNFSTYQRMWSFMDSAKPTVFTTSNVEGVERVIKGKGSYAFLMESTSIEYVIERNCDLTQVGGLLDSKGYGIAMPPSK
;
A
#
# COMPACT_ATOMS: atom_id res chain seq x y z
N MET A 1 16.13 -21.93 64.32
CA MET A 1 14.79 -21.32 64.15
C MET A 1 14.91 -20.31 63.02
N ALA A 2 14.93 -20.69 61.75
CA ALA A 2 13.81 -21.18 60.93
C ALA A 2 12.48 -20.45 61.23
N ASN A 3 12.14 -19.48 60.38
CA ASN A 3 10.77 -19.26 59.92
C ASN A 3 10.79 -18.47 58.59
N ASP A 4 10.38 -19.16 57.52
CA ASP A 4 9.75 -18.63 56.31
C ASP A 4 8.27 -19.09 56.40
N PRO A 5 7.27 -18.34 55.88
CA PRO A 5 6.77 -18.69 54.54
C PRO A 5 6.16 -17.55 53.69
N ARG A 6 6.46 -17.59 52.38
CA ARG A 6 5.54 -17.51 51.20
C ARG A 6 4.98 -16.15 50.72
N HIS A 7 5.36 -15.78 49.47
CA HIS A 7 4.51 -15.74 48.25
C HIS A 7 5.40 -15.35 47.04
N GLY A 8 5.69 -16.23 46.06
CA GLY A 8 4.87 -16.52 44.87
C GLY A 8 5.05 -15.41 43.79
N GLY A 9 5.68 -15.57 42.62
CA GLY A 9 5.88 -16.73 41.77
C GLY A 9 5.05 -16.63 40.48
N GLN A 10 5.13 -15.56 39.66
CA GLN A 10 4.32 -15.49 38.42
C GLN A 10 4.75 -14.48 37.33
N THR A 11 5.93 -14.61 36.71
CA THR A 11 6.27 -13.83 35.48
C THR A 11 6.99 -14.60 34.37
N ARG A 12 7.34 -15.89 34.58
CA ARG A 12 8.02 -16.71 33.54
C ARG A 12 7.13 -17.38 32.46
N PRO A 13 5.82 -17.67 32.65
CA PRO A 13 5.07 -18.39 31.62
C PRO A 13 4.69 -17.51 30.42
N ARG A 14 4.30 -16.23 30.61
CA ARG A 14 3.89 -15.34 29.50
C ARG A 14 4.98 -15.09 28.47
N GLN A 15 6.23 -14.90 28.90
CA GLN A 15 7.35 -14.68 27.98
C GLN A 15 7.74 -15.93 27.17
N LYS A 16 7.44 -17.13 27.69
CA LYS A 16 7.69 -18.40 26.98
C LYS A 16 6.56 -18.69 25.99
N GLU A 17 5.32 -18.33 26.34
CA GLU A 17 4.15 -18.33 25.47
C GLU A 17 4.36 -17.39 24.28
N GLU A 18 4.78 -16.14 24.50
CA GLU A 18 5.04 -15.15 23.44
C GLU A 18 6.20 -15.52 22.52
N ARG A 19 7.20 -16.25 23.02
CA ARG A 19 8.27 -16.81 22.19
C ARG A 19 7.80 -18.00 21.38
N ARG A 20 6.93 -18.85 21.95
CA ARG A 20 6.25 -19.93 21.20
C ARG A 20 5.30 -19.39 20.15
N ILE A 21 4.53 -18.35 20.43
CA ILE A 21 3.63 -17.70 19.46
C ILE A 21 4.42 -17.07 18.31
N ARG A 22 5.57 -16.42 18.59
CA ARG A 22 6.50 -15.92 17.55
C ARG A 22 7.16 -17.04 16.73
N LEU A 23 7.50 -18.17 17.36
CA LEU A 23 8.03 -19.35 16.66
C LEU A 23 6.94 -20.05 15.82
N LEU A 24 5.71 -20.16 16.32
CA LEU A 24 4.58 -20.73 15.60
C LEU A 24 4.13 -19.85 14.42
N SER A 25 4.21 -18.52 14.57
CA SER A 25 4.04 -17.57 13.46
C SER A 25 5.11 -17.74 12.37
N ARG A 26 6.36 -18.10 12.73
CA ARG A 26 7.41 -18.45 11.75
C ARG A 26 7.22 -19.82 11.11
N VAL A 27 6.67 -20.80 11.84
CA VAL A 27 6.44 -22.17 11.34
C VAL A 27 5.26 -22.22 10.36
N GLY A 28 4.29 -21.29 10.45
CA GLY A 28 3.18 -21.16 9.51
C GLY A 28 3.52 -20.50 8.16
N GLN A 29 4.73 -19.95 8.01
CA GLN A 29 5.23 -19.41 6.75
C GLN A 29 6.38 -20.28 6.22
N PHE A 30 6.07 -21.55 5.90
CA PHE A 30 6.91 -22.28 4.95
C PHE A 30 6.78 -21.58 3.59
N ARG A 31 7.68 -20.62 3.39
CA ARG A 31 7.80 -19.82 2.18
C ARG A 31 8.49 -20.69 1.12
N PHE A 32 7.70 -21.49 0.38
CA PHE A 32 8.21 -22.47 -0.57
C PHE A 32 9.01 -21.85 -1.74
N THR A 33 8.79 -20.58 -2.06
CA THR A 33 9.52 -19.85 -3.12
C THR A 33 9.83 -18.41 -2.67
N PRO A 34 11.12 -18.03 -2.52
CA PRO A 34 11.51 -16.70 -2.06
C PRO A 34 11.10 -15.55 -3.01
N TYR A 35 10.91 -15.83 -4.30
CA TYR A 35 10.74 -14.83 -5.36
C TYR A 35 9.30 -14.38 -5.62
N GLU A 36 8.30 -15.01 -5.02
CA GLU A 36 6.87 -14.68 -5.25
C GLU A 36 6.35 -13.49 -4.43
N TRP A 37 7.18 -13.00 -3.51
CA TRP A 37 6.85 -12.02 -2.49
C TRP A 37 7.49 -10.66 -2.83
N TYR A 38 6.70 -9.64 -3.17
CA TYR A 38 7.21 -8.29 -3.53
C TYR A 38 6.95 -7.26 -2.43
N ASN A 39 7.81 -6.25 -2.36
CA ASN A 39 7.74 -5.17 -1.41
C ASN A 39 7.15 -3.90 -2.07
N PRO A 40 5.96 -3.43 -1.66
CA PRO A 40 5.26 -2.34 -2.31
C PRO A 40 5.92 -0.95 -2.10
N HIS A 41 6.83 -0.79 -1.14
CA HIS A 41 7.42 0.52 -0.84
C HIS A 41 8.91 0.56 -1.20
N PRO A 42 9.33 1.36 -2.21
CA PRO A 42 10.73 1.40 -2.66
C PRO A 42 11.69 1.98 -1.61
N CYS A 43 11.18 2.76 -0.65
CA CYS A 43 11.97 3.33 0.45
C CYS A 43 12.02 2.46 1.72
N ASN A 44 11.20 1.41 1.84
CA ASN A 44 11.26 0.47 2.96
C ASN A 44 12.05 -0.76 2.55
N LYS A 45 13.16 -1.11 3.21
CA LYS A 45 13.98 -2.27 2.83
C LYS A 45 13.46 -3.61 3.41
N ASN A 46 12.63 -3.57 4.47
CA ASN A 46 12.08 -4.73 5.18
C ASN A 46 10.58 -4.49 5.55
N PRO A 47 9.61 -4.92 4.72
CA PRO A 47 8.19 -4.78 5.03
C PRO A 47 7.69 -5.89 5.98
N ASP A 48 6.78 -5.55 6.89
CA ASP A 48 6.13 -6.49 7.82
C ASP A 48 5.09 -7.40 7.13
N HIS A 49 4.56 -6.96 5.99
CA HIS A 49 3.62 -7.71 5.16
C HIS A 49 4.14 -7.76 3.73
N LEU A 50 4.56 -8.94 3.30
CA LEU A 50 4.90 -9.19 1.92
C LEU A 50 3.66 -9.74 1.22
N GLU A 51 3.31 -9.14 0.10
CA GLU A 51 2.16 -9.59 -0.67
C GLU A 51 2.58 -10.66 -1.69
N ASN A 52 1.78 -11.72 -1.75
CA ASN A 52 1.93 -12.78 -2.74
C ASN A 52 1.01 -12.51 -3.91
N ARG A 53 1.53 -12.61 -5.13
CA ARG A 53 0.72 -12.40 -6.34
C ARG A 53 -0.36 -13.49 -6.54
N PHE A 54 -0.16 -14.67 -5.94
CA PHE A 54 -1.09 -15.82 -5.97
C PHE A 54 -1.90 -15.94 -4.66
N LYS A 55 -2.75 -14.94 -4.37
CA LYS A 55 -3.73 -15.04 -3.27
C LYS A 55 -4.71 -16.20 -3.56
N LEU A 56 -5.29 -16.82 -2.52
CA LEU A 56 -6.27 -17.91 -2.67
C LEU A 56 -7.42 -17.54 -3.63
N LEU A 57 -7.85 -16.27 -3.59
CA LEU A 57 -8.82 -15.70 -4.52
C LEU A 57 -8.32 -15.75 -5.97
N ASN A 58 -7.07 -15.35 -6.23
CA ASN A 58 -6.46 -15.38 -7.57
C ASN A 58 -6.32 -16.82 -8.07
N CYS A 59 -5.94 -17.76 -7.20
CA CYS A 59 -5.89 -19.19 -7.54
C CYS A 59 -7.28 -19.74 -7.90
N MET A 60 -8.33 -19.35 -7.18
CA MET A 60 -9.71 -19.72 -7.55
C MET A 60 -10.10 -19.14 -8.91
N TRP A 61 -9.71 -17.91 -9.22
CA TRP A 61 -9.90 -17.35 -10.56
C TRP A 61 -9.14 -18.14 -11.64
N PHE A 62 -7.90 -18.57 -11.37
CA PHE A 62 -7.13 -19.41 -12.29
C PHE A 62 -7.77 -20.80 -12.50
N THR A 63 -8.31 -21.43 -11.46
CA THR A 63 -8.95 -22.75 -11.59
C THR A 63 -10.27 -22.66 -12.35
N ILE A 64 -11.10 -21.65 -12.06
CA ILE A 64 -12.35 -21.41 -12.78
C ILE A 64 -12.06 -21.11 -14.26
N GLY A 65 -11.08 -20.25 -14.55
CA GLY A 65 -10.68 -19.93 -15.92
C GLY A 65 -10.14 -21.14 -16.69
N SER A 66 -9.33 -21.99 -16.05
CA SER A 66 -8.80 -23.22 -16.66
C SER A 66 -9.91 -24.24 -16.96
N LEU A 67 -10.87 -24.43 -16.05
CA LEU A 67 -11.99 -25.36 -16.24
C LEU A 67 -12.93 -24.88 -17.36
N MET A 68 -13.25 -23.59 -17.39
CA MET A 68 -14.10 -23.03 -18.45
C MET A 68 -13.42 -23.09 -19.81
N ARG A 69 -12.10 -22.83 -19.88
CA ARG A 69 -11.31 -22.96 -21.11
C ARG A 69 -11.37 -24.38 -21.67
N GLN A 70 -11.17 -25.39 -20.83
CA GLN A 70 -11.26 -26.80 -21.21
C GLN A 70 -12.66 -27.14 -21.74
N GLY A 71 -13.72 -26.57 -21.18
CA GLY A 71 -15.09 -26.71 -21.68
C GLY A 71 -15.26 -26.22 -23.12
N CYS A 72 -14.68 -25.07 -23.48
CA CYS A 72 -14.71 -24.52 -24.83
C CYS A 72 -13.94 -25.38 -25.86
N ASP A 73 -12.90 -26.12 -25.44
CA ASP A 73 -12.10 -26.98 -26.32
C ASP A 73 -12.70 -28.38 -26.56
N ILE A 74 -13.46 -28.87 -25.58
CA ILE A 74 -13.98 -30.24 -25.54
C ILE A 74 -15.39 -30.31 -26.13
N LEU A 75 -16.27 -29.35 -25.80
CA LEU A 75 -17.67 -29.39 -26.21
C LEU A 75 -17.91 -29.34 -27.73
N PRO A 76 -17.21 -28.50 -28.51
CA PRO A 76 -17.40 -28.46 -29.97
C PRO A 76 -17.04 -29.77 -30.66
N LYS A 77 -16.12 -30.56 -30.08
CA LYS A 77 -15.70 -31.86 -30.64
C LYS A 77 -16.75 -32.94 -30.43
N PHE A 78 -17.51 -32.87 -29.34
CA PHE A 78 -18.56 -33.83 -29.01
C PHE A 78 -19.94 -33.47 -29.56
N SER A 79 -20.19 -32.20 -29.88
CA SER A 79 -21.46 -31.77 -30.46
C SER A 79 -21.48 -32.00 -31.98
N PRO A 80 -22.29 -32.93 -32.50
CA PRO A 80 -22.37 -33.19 -33.95
C PRO A 80 -22.90 -31.98 -34.75
N TYR A 81 -23.58 -31.04 -34.09
CA TYR A 81 -24.09 -29.80 -34.69
C TYR A 81 -23.03 -28.74 -35.01
N GLU A 82 -21.78 -28.92 -34.57
CA GLU A 82 -20.65 -28.02 -34.90
C GLU A 82 -19.85 -28.53 -36.11
N TRP A 83 -20.14 -29.74 -36.58
CA TRP A 83 -19.45 -30.33 -37.72
C TRP A 83 -20.21 -30.02 -39.01
N GLU A 84 -19.56 -29.34 -39.95
CA GLU A 84 -20.16 -28.95 -41.23
C GLU A 84 -19.45 -29.60 -42.41
N ASN A 85 -20.22 -29.74 -43.50
CA ASN A 85 -19.68 -30.18 -44.76
C ASN A 85 -19.02 -28.98 -45.46
N PRO A 86 -17.70 -29.00 -45.73
CA PRO A 86 -16.99 -27.91 -46.42
C PRO A 86 -17.51 -27.67 -47.85
N HIS A 87 -18.26 -28.61 -48.43
CA HIS A 87 -18.86 -28.53 -49.76
C HIS A 87 -20.37 -28.82 -49.71
N PRO A 88 -21.22 -27.80 -49.42
CA PRO A 88 -22.67 -27.99 -49.26
C PRO A 88 -23.38 -28.48 -50.53
N CYS A 89 -22.73 -28.38 -51.69
CA CYS A 89 -23.26 -28.86 -52.98
C CYS A 89 -23.08 -30.37 -53.20
N ASN A 90 -22.30 -31.08 -52.38
CA ASN A 90 -22.07 -32.52 -52.52
C ASN A 90 -22.71 -33.25 -51.33
N GLY A 91 -23.82 -33.94 -51.56
CA GLY A 91 -24.66 -34.55 -50.50
C GLY A 91 -24.04 -35.75 -49.77
N GLN A 92 -22.85 -36.21 -50.18
CA GLN A 92 -22.12 -37.35 -49.61
C GLN A 92 -20.62 -37.03 -49.41
N SER A 93 -20.30 -35.99 -48.64
CA SER A 93 -18.94 -35.79 -48.16
C SER A 93 -18.68 -36.70 -46.95
N GLU A 94 -17.71 -37.61 -47.03
CA GLU A 94 -17.26 -38.41 -45.88
C GLU A 94 -16.44 -37.59 -44.88
N VAL A 95 -15.97 -36.40 -45.27
CA VAL A 95 -15.16 -35.50 -44.43
C VAL A 95 -16.03 -34.36 -43.93
N LEU A 96 -16.20 -34.29 -42.62
CA LEU A 96 -16.90 -33.22 -41.91
C LEU A 96 -15.83 -32.39 -41.17
N GLU A 97 -15.89 -31.06 -41.28
CA GLU A 97 -14.90 -30.16 -40.68
C GLU A 97 -15.49 -29.40 -39.51
N ASN A 98 -14.65 -29.13 -38.51
CA ASN A 98 -15.00 -28.34 -37.33
C ASN A 98 -14.09 -27.11 -37.27
N GLU A 99 -14.70 -25.93 -37.34
CA GLU A 99 -14.01 -24.62 -37.27
C GLU A 99 -13.33 -24.39 -35.90
N PHE A 100 -13.82 -25.04 -34.84
CA PHE A 100 -13.22 -25.00 -33.49
C PHE A 100 -12.07 -26.01 -33.35
N THR A 101 -10.98 -25.77 -34.05
CA THR A 101 -9.69 -26.42 -33.77
C THR A 101 -9.08 -25.89 -32.46
N LEU A 102 -8.11 -26.60 -31.86
CA LEU A 102 -7.47 -26.17 -30.61
C LEU A 102 -6.86 -24.76 -30.70
N MET A 103 -6.25 -24.42 -31.85
CA MET A 103 -5.69 -23.08 -32.07
C MET A 103 -6.76 -22.01 -32.29
N ASN A 104 -7.83 -22.33 -33.02
CA ASN A 104 -8.94 -21.41 -33.22
C ASN A 104 -9.71 -21.13 -31.92
N SER A 105 -9.83 -22.14 -31.07
CA SER A 105 -10.43 -22.00 -29.74
C SER A 105 -9.55 -21.17 -28.78
N LEU A 106 -8.22 -21.31 -28.88
CA LEU A 106 -7.28 -20.44 -28.15
C LEU A 106 -7.41 -19.00 -28.63
N TRP A 107 -7.51 -18.79 -29.94
CA TRP A 107 -7.72 -17.48 -30.55
C TRP A 107 -9.05 -16.84 -30.10
N PHE A 108 -10.16 -17.61 -30.10
CA PHE A 108 -11.46 -17.18 -29.57
C PHE A 108 -11.38 -16.75 -28.09
N THR A 109 -10.61 -17.48 -27.28
CA THR A 109 -10.42 -17.17 -25.85
C THR A 109 -9.62 -15.89 -25.65
N ILE A 110 -8.55 -15.69 -26.43
CA ILE A 110 -7.74 -14.48 -26.35
C ILE A 110 -8.55 -13.27 -26.85
N GLY A 111 -9.27 -13.40 -27.97
CA GLY A 111 -10.13 -12.34 -28.52
C GLY A 111 -11.27 -11.93 -27.58
N SER A 112 -11.87 -12.88 -26.85
CA SER A 112 -12.89 -12.60 -25.84
C SER A 112 -12.33 -11.99 -24.55
N LEU A 113 -11.11 -12.38 -24.13
CA LEU A 113 -10.40 -11.78 -23.00
C LEU A 113 -9.99 -10.32 -23.28
N MET A 114 -9.56 -10.04 -24.51
CA MET A 114 -9.16 -8.69 -24.94
C MET A 114 -10.34 -7.81 -25.36
N GLN A 115 -11.59 -8.31 -25.23
CA GLN A 115 -12.81 -7.62 -25.65
C GLN A 115 -12.83 -7.24 -27.16
N GLN A 116 -12.01 -7.89 -27.99
CA GLN A 116 -11.90 -7.63 -29.43
C GLN A 116 -12.86 -8.48 -30.27
N GLY A 117 -13.36 -9.59 -29.72
CA GLY A 117 -14.19 -10.55 -30.45
C GLY A 117 -13.38 -11.41 -31.42
N SER A 118 -14.04 -12.36 -32.08
CA SER A 118 -13.43 -13.22 -33.10
C SER A 118 -14.45 -13.52 -34.19
N ASP A 119 -13.98 -13.74 -35.42
CA ASP A 119 -14.84 -14.06 -36.56
C ASP A 119 -15.49 -15.45 -36.46
N ILE A 120 -15.01 -16.30 -35.55
CA ILE A 120 -15.50 -17.66 -35.32
C ILE A 120 -16.57 -17.61 -34.23
N ALA A 121 -17.80 -18.03 -34.56
CA ALA A 121 -18.95 -18.01 -33.65
C ALA A 121 -19.50 -19.43 -33.40
N PRO A 122 -19.75 -19.81 -32.13
CA PRO A 122 -20.33 -21.12 -31.82
C PRO A 122 -21.76 -21.25 -32.36
N LYS A 123 -22.04 -22.39 -32.99
CA LYS A 123 -23.33 -22.66 -33.65
C LYS A 123 -24.28 -23.45 -32.74
N ALA A 124 -23.76 -24.44 -32.01
CA ALA A 124 -24.55 -25.27 -31.12
C ALA A 124 -25.04 -24.49 -29.88
N VAL A 125 -26.22 -24.84 -29.37
CA VAL A 125 -26.80 -24.18 -28.18
C VAL A 125 -25.94 -24.44 -26.94
N SER A 126 -25.37 -25.64 -26.81
CA SER A 126 -24.48 -26.01 -25.70
C SER A 126 -23.20 -25.18 -25.68
N THR A 127 -22.56 -24.97 -26.84
CA THR A 127 -21.33 -24.18 -26.98
C THR A 127 -21.60 -22.68 -26.77
N ARG A 128 -22.77 -22.17 -27.16
CA ARG A 128 -23.21 -20.80 -26.88
C ARG A 128 -23.41 -20.52 -25.39
N ILE A 129 -24.00 -21.45 -24.63
CA ILE A 129 -24.18 -21.28 -23.19
C ILE A 129 -22.82 -21.20 -22.50
N VAL A 130 -21.87 -22.07 -22.87
CA VAL A 130 -20.51 -22.04 -22.30
C VAL A 130 -19.75 -20.77 -22.70
N ALA A 131 -19.88 -20.32 -23.95
CA ALA A 131 -19.30 -19.04 -24.39
C ALA A 131 -19.90 -17.85 -23.62
N GLY A 132 -21.20 -17.87 -23.32
CA GLY A 132 -21.86 -16.85 -22.49
C GLY A 132 -21.37 -16.85 -21.05
N MET A 133 -21.21 -18.03 -20.43
CA MET A 133 -20.63 -18.16 -19.09
C MET A 133 -19.17 -17.67 -19.06
N TRP A 134 -18.38 -18.00 -20.08
CA TRP A 134 -17.02 -17.50 -20.24
C TRP A 134 -16.99 -15.98 -20.35
N TRP A 135 -17.88 -15.38 -21.14
CA TRP A 135 -17.95 -13.94 -21.30
C TRP A 135 -18.35 -13.21 -20.01
N PHE A 136 -19.27 -13.78 -19.24
CA PHE A 136 -19.62 -13.24 -17.93
C PHE A 136 -18.44 -13.32 -16.94
N PHE A 137 -17.69 -14.42 -16.98
CA PHE A 137 -16.47 -14.59 -16.18
C PHE A 137 -15.39 -13.56 -16.54
N THR A 138 -15.13 -13.32 -17.83
CA THR A 138 -14.12 -12.34 -18.26
C THR A 138 -14.51 -10.92 -17.83
N LEU A 139 -15.79 -10.55 -17.89
CA LEU A 139 -16.29 -9.26 -17.41
C LEU A 139 -16.02 -9.04 -15.91
N ILE A 140 -16.29 -10.04 -15.07
CA ILE A 140 -16.03 -9.93 -13.62
C ILE A 140 -14.53 -9.82 -13.35
N MET A 141 -13.72 -10.62 -14.05
CA MET A 141 -12.27 -10.62 -13.87
C MET A 141 -11.67 -9.26 -14.20
N ILE A 142 -12.00 -8.69 -15.38
CA ILE A 142 -11.53 -7.36 -15.79
C ILE A 142 -12.01 -6.28 -14.81
N SER A 143 -13.27 -6.35 -14.35
CA SER A 143 -13.82 -5.40 -13.38
C SER A 143 -13.09 -5.44 -12.04
N SER A 144 -12.74 -6.63 -11.56
CA SER A 144 -11.99 -6.78 -10.30
C SER A 144 -10.54 -6.27 -10.42
N TYR A 145 -9.89 -6.51 -11.56
CA TYR A 145 -8.55 -6.02 -11.84
C TYR A 145 -8.52 -4.48 -11.92
N THR A 146 -9.47 -3.90 -12.65
CA THR A 146 -9.61 -2.44 -12.77
C THR A 146 -9.91 -1.76 -11.44
N ALA A 147 -10.74 -2.37 -10.58
CA ALA A 147 -11.02 -1.88 -9.22
C ALA A 147 -9.78 -1.95 -8.30
N ASN A 148 -9.04 -3.05 -8.32
CA ASN A 148 -7.81 -3.19 -7.53
C ASN A 148 -6.72 -2.21 -7.97
N LEU A 149 -6.58 -2.00 -9.28
CA LEU A 149 -5.68 -1.00 -9.85
C LEU A 149 -6.07 0.41 -9.37
N ALA A 150 -7.36 0.76 -9.43
CA ALA A 150 -7.85 2.05 -8.94
C ALA A 150 -7.61 2.23 -7.44
N ALA A 151 -7.86 1.20 -6.63
CA ALA A 151 -7.63 1.24 -5.17
C ALA A 151 -6.15 1.46 -4.84
N PHE A 152 -5.22 0.74 -5.50
CA PHE A 152 -3.79 0.94 -5.29
C PHE A 152 -3.35 2.38 -5.61
N LEU A 153 -3.86 2.93 -6.72
CA LEU A 153 -3.59 4.32 -7.11
C LEU A 153 -4.07 5.35 -6.08
N THR A 154 -4.98 4.97 -5.17
CA THR A 154 -5.51 5.85 -4.11
C THR A 154 -4.87 5.66 -2.73
N VAL A 155 -4.28 4.50 -2.40
CA VAL A 155 -3.85 4.15 -1.02
C VAL A 155 -2.48 4.71 -0.63
N GLU A 156 -1.55 4.95 -1.55
CA GLU A 156 -0.22 5.50 -1.22
C GLU A 156 -0.25 6.95 -0.70
N ARG A 157 -1.43 7.56 -0.53
CA ARG A 157 -1.57 9.01 -0.29
C ARG A 157 -2.09 9.46 1.08
N MET A 158 -2.35 8.59 2.07
CA MET A 158 -3.30 8.96 3.14
C MET A 158 -2.94 8.82 4.64
N ASP A 159 -1.69 8.64 5.09
CA ASP A 159 -1.47 8.67 6.57
C ASP A 159 -0.22 9.46 7.02
N SER A 160 -0.46 10.66 7.55
CA SER A 160 0.47 11.40 8.41
C SER A 160 -0.05 11.35 9.85
N PRO A 161 0.71 10.85 10.84
CA PRO A 161 0.25 10.68 12.24
C PRO A 161 0.02 12.00 12.99
N ILE A 162 0.35 13.13 12.37
CA ILE A 162 0.17 14.48 12.91
C ILE A 162 -0.45 15.30 11.79
N GLU A 163 -1.52 16.03 12.12
CA GLU A 163 -2.16 17.00 11.21
C GLU A 163 -1.99 18.43 11.73
N SER A 164 -1.80 18.62 13.04
CA SER A 164 -1.79 19.93 13.70
C SER A 164 -0.74 20.09 14.80
N ALA A 165 -0.39 21.33 15.13
CA ALA A 165 0.50 21.65 16.25
C ALA A 165 -0.16 21.34 17.61
N GLU A 166 -1.48 21.41 17.69
CA GLU A 166 -2.27 21.03 18.85
C GLU A 166 -2.09 19.55 19.18
N ASP A 167 -2.04 18.69 18.17
CA ASP A 167 -1.84 17.27 18.38
C ASP A 167 -0.42 16.97 18.85
N LEU A 168 0.59 17.71 18.38
CA LEU A 168 1.94 17.69 18.94
C LEU A 168 1.97 18.10 20.41
N ALA A 169 1.18 19.09 20.82
CA ALA A 169 1.13 19.55 22.21
C ALA A 169 0.44 18.56 23.17
N LYS A 170 -0.51 17.75 22.66
CA LYS A 170 -1.23 16.73 23.46
C LYS A 170 -0.36 15.50 23.72
N GLN A 171 0.45 15.10 22.76
CA GLN A 171 1.34 13.94 22.92
C GLN A 171 2.74 14.33 23.44
N THR A 172 3.45 13.36 24.00
CA THR A 172 4.85 13.51 24.43
C THR A 172 5.81 12.56 23.71
N LYS A 173 5.29 11.74 22.78
CA LYS A 173 6.06 10.70 22.08
C LYS A 173 6.99 11.28 21.02
N ILE A 174 6.51 12.23 20.22
CA ILE A 174 7.30 12.93 19.21
C ILE A 174 7.81 14.21 19.85
N LYS A 175 9.14 14.30 19.98
CA LYS A 175 9.78 15.51 20.50
C LYS A 175 9.74 16.58 19.43
N TYR A 176 9.60 17.83 19.83
CA TYR A 176 9.68 18.95 18.90
C TYR A 176 10.61 20.01 19.45
N GLY A 177 11.25 20.74 18.55
CA GLY A 177 12.21 21.78 18.90
C GLY A 177 12.36 22.80 17.78
N ALA A 178 13.01 23.91 18.13
CA ALA A 178 13.30 25.00 17.21
C ALA A 178 14.79 25.38 17.29
N LEU A 179 15.21 26.32 16.45
CA LEU A 179 16.55 26.90 16.52
C LEU A 179 16.77 27.62 17.87
N LYS A 180 17.87 27.32 18.56
CA LYS A 180 18.22 27.96 19.84
C LYS A 180 18.44 29.46 19.64
N GLY A 181 17.68 30.28 20.38
CA GLY A 181 17.75 31.75 20.24
C GLY A 181 17.13 32.29 18.95
N GLY A 182 16.44 31.46 18.17
CA GLY A 182 15.72 31.89 16.98
C GLY A 182 14.43 32.65 17.31
N SER A 183 13.92 33.38 16.32
CA SER A 183 12.62 34.09 16.36
C SER A 183 11.45 33.16 16.69
N THR A 184 11.48 31.92 16.19
CA THR A 184 10.49 30.87 16.45
C THR A 184 10.50 30.42 17.91
N ALA A 185 11.68 30.28 18.53
CA ALA A 185 11.76 29.91 19.95
C ALA A 185 11.23 31.04 20.85
N ALA A 186 11.58 32.30 20.53
CA ALA A 186 11.05 33.46 21.24
C ALA A 186 9.52 33.58 21.10
N PHE A 187 8.96 33.26 19.92
CA PHE A 187 7.52 33.24 19.70
C PHE A 187 6.79 32.31 20.67
N PHE A 188 7.27 31.07 20.85
CA PHE A 188 6.62 30.14 21.78
C PHE A 188 6.74 30.59 23.25
N ARG A 189 7.88 31.20 23.62
CA ARG A 189 8.11 31.74 24.97
C ARG A 189 7.16 32.89 25.31
N ASP A 190 6.99 33.82 24.37
CA ASP A 190 6.26 35.07 24.59
C ASP A 190 4.78 34.97 24.17
N SER A 191 4.35 33.80 23.69
CA SER A 191 2.96 33.53 23.26
C SER A 191 1.95 33.58 24.42
N ASN A 192 0.75 34.09 24.15
CA ASN A 192 -0.37 34.13 25.10
C ASN A 192 -1.37 32.98 24.92
N PHE A 193 -1.10 32.04 24.02
CA PHE A 193 -1.99 30.92 23.74
C PHE A 193 -1.60 29.72 24.62
N SER A 194 -2.57 29.14 25.33
CA SER A 194 -2.33 28.09 26.32
C SER A 194 -1.63 26.85 25.73
N THR A 195 -1.98 26.47 24.50
CA THR A 195 -1.33 25.36 23.78
C THR A 195 0.15 25.65 23.51
N TYR A 196 0.49 26.85 23.04
CA TYR A 196 1.86 27.24 22.71
C TYR A 196 2.72 27.45 23.95
N GLN A 197 2.15 27.97 25.04
CA GLN A 197 2.82 28.04 26.34
C GLN A 197 3.16 26.65 26.86
N ARG A 198 2.22 25.69 26.73
CA ARG A 198 2.48 24.29 27.09
C ARG A 198 3.59 23.67 26.23
N MET A 199 3.60 23.96 24.92
CA MET A 199 4.68 23.54 24.03
C MET A 199 6.03 24.14 24.44
N TRP A 200 6.05 25.42 24.83
CA TRP A 200 7.25 26.08 25.33
C TRP A 200 7.75 25.45 26.63
N SER A 201 6.88 25.27 27.63
CA SER A 201 7.23 24.60 28.89
C SER A 201 7.80 23.20 28.67
N PHE A 202 7.28 22.47 27.67
CA PHE A 202 7.83 21.19 27.26
C PHE A 202 9.22 21.33 26.63
N MET A 203 9.40 22.26 25.69
CA MET A 203 10.70 22.49 25.03
C MET A 203 11.79 22.94 26.02
N ASP A 204 11.44 23.76 27.01
CA ASP A 204 12.36 24.29 28.01
C ASP A 204 12.74 23.24 29.06
N SER A 205 11.78 22.42 29.51
CA SER A 205 12.03 21.35 30.49
C SER A 205 12.64 20.08 29.88
N ALA A 206 12.63 19.92 28.56
CA ALA A 206 13.11 18.73 27.88
C ALA A 206 14.64 18.54 28.01
N LYS A 207 15.04 17.39 28.58
CA LYS A 207 16.43 16.90 28.62
C LYS A 207 16.53 15.57 27.87
N PRO A 208 17.44 15.37 26.89
CA PRO A 208 18.41 16.33 26.34
C PRO A 208 17.76 17.43 25.52
N THR A 209 18.51 18.52 25.28
CA THR A 209 17.99 19.72 24.63
C THR A 209 17.34 19.40 23.27
N VAL A 210 16.10 19.85 23.12
CA VAL A 210 15.37 19.75 21.85
C VAL A 210 15.78 20.85 20.87
N PHE A 211 16.33 21.96 21.37
CA PHE A 211 16.83 23.03 20.52
C PHE A 211 18.08 22.60 19.73
N THR A 212 18.16 23.04 18.48
CA THR A 212 19.32 22.86 17.60
C THR A 212 20.12 24.15 17.49
N THR A 213 21.40 24.04 17.10
CA THR A 213 22.28 25.22 16.94
C THR A 213 22.16 25.84 15.54
N SER A 214 21.79 25.03 14.54
CA SER A 214 21.60 25.45 13.15
C SER A 214 20.36 24.79 12.54
N ASN A 215 19.82 25.40 11.48
CA ASN A 215 18.72 24.82 10.71
C ASN A 215 19.14 23.51 10.02
N VAL A 216 20.37 23.42 9.53
CA VAL A 216 20.90 22.20 8.88
C VAL A 216 20.95 21.04 9.87
N GLU A 217 21.42 21.30 11.10
CA GLU A 217 21.44 20.31 12.18
C GLU A 217 20.01 19.86 12.55
N GLY A 218 19.06 20.80 12.57
CA GLY A 218 17.64 20.50 12.81
C GLY A 218 17.06 19.55 11.77
N VAL A 219 17.31 19.83 10.49
CA VAL A 219 16.88 18.98 9.37
C VAL A 219 17.51 17.59 9.46
N GLU A 220 18.83 17.49 9.65
CA GLU A 220 19.50 16.19 9.82
C GLU A 220 18.96 15.40 11.01
N ARG A 221 18.61 16.09 12.10
CA ARG A 221 18.05 15.47 13.30
C ARG A 221 16.67 14.89 13.05
N VAL A 222 15.84 15.53 12.22
CA VAL A 222 14.53 14.99 11.78
C VAL A 222 14.73 13.72 10.96
N ILE A 223 15.64 13.74 9.99
CA ILE A 223 15.95 12.58 9.12
C ILE A 223 16.46 11.41 9.97
N LYS A 224 17.43 11.65 10.86
CA LYS A 224 17.97 10.64 11.79
C LYS A 224 16.90 10.13 12.76
N GLY A 225 15.95 11.00 13.13
CA GLY A 225 14.87 10.72 14.06
C GLY A 225 13.72 9.87 13.49
N LYS A 226 13.60 9.71 12.16
CA LYS A 226 12.56 8.91 11.49
C LYS A 226 11.16 9.04 12.13
N GLY A 227 10.68 10.28 12.26
CA GLY A 227 9.35 10.57 12.83
C GLY A 227 9.27 10.66 14.36
N SER A 228 10.39 10.53 15.10
CA SER A 228 10.44 10.75 16.57
C SER A 228 10.78 12.19 16.97
N TYR A 229 11.20 13.02 16.01
CA TYR A 229 11.55 14.42 16.21
C TYR A 229 10.95 15.28 15.09
N ALA A 230 10.25 16.34 15.46
CA ALA A 230 9.74 17.36 14.55
C ALA A 230 10.52 18.66 14.75
N PHE A 231 10.84 19.36 13.66
CA PHE A 231 11.60 20.60 13.70
C PHE A 231 10.73 21.77 13.26
N LEU A 232 10.66 22.80 14.10
CA LEU A 232 9.90 24.03 13.85
C LEU A 232 10.85 25.06 13.24
N MET A 233 10.52 25.50 12.03
CA MET A 233 11.31 26.44 11.24
C MET A 233 10.39 27.38 10.45
N GLU A 234 10.92 28.46 9.89
CA GLU A 234 10.18 29.39 9.03
C GLU A 234 9.69 28.70 7.75
N SER A 235 8.48 29.04 7.29
CA SER A 235 7.82 28.38 6.15
C SER A 235 8.66 28.40 4.88
N THR A 236 9.25 29.55 4.53
CA THR A 236 10.11 29.69 3.34
C THR A 236 11.33 28.76 3.38
N SER A 237 11.86 28.49 4.56
CA SER A 237 12.98 27.57 4.73
C SER A 237 12.53 26.11 4.65
N ILE A 238 11.33 25.79 5.14
CA ILE A 238 10.76 24.43 5.08
C ILE A 238 10.48 24.05 3.63
N GLU A 239 9.81 24.93 2.89
CA GLU A 239 9.51 24.76 1.45
C GLU A 239 10.80 24.49 0.67
N TYR A 240 11.85 25.29 0.90
CA TYR A 240 13.15 25.12 0.25
C TYR A 240 13.81 23.75 0.55
N VAL A 241 13.67 23.21 1.75
CA VAL A 241 14.30 21.94 2.15
C VAL A 241 13.50 20.74 1.64
N ILE A 242 12.18 20.80 1.69
CA ILE A 242 11.29 19.73 1.19
C ILE A 242 11.44 19.57 -0.32
N GLU A 243 11.57 20.66 -1.07
CA GLU A 243 11.85 20.60 -2.50
C GLU A 243 13.14 19.84 -2.85
N ARG A 244 14.09 19.74 -1.91
CA ARG A 244 15.38 19.07 -2.10
C ARG A 244 15.47 17.69 -1.47
N ASN A 245 14.59 17.35 -0.54
CA ASN A 245 14.66 16.11 0.21
C ASN A 245 13.28 15.49 0.42
N CYS A 246 13.05 14.34 -0.23
CA CYS A 246 11.79 13.61 -0.22
C CYS A 246 11.52 12.84 1.08
N ASP A 247 12.50 12.73 1.99
CA ASP A 247 12.32 12.08 3.30
C ASP A 247 11.58 13.00 4.31
N LEU A 248 11.28 14.24 3.90
CA LEU A 248 10.70 15.27 4.74
C LEU A 248 9.35 15.72 4.20
N THR A 249 8.43 15.99 5.12
CA THR A 249 7.08 16.47 4.83
C THR A 249 6.73 17.61 5.76
N GLN A 250 6.01 18.61 5.24
CA GLN A 250 5.44 19.68 6.05
C GLN A 250 4.11 19.19 6.62
N VAL A 251 3.88 19.49 7.89
CA VAL A 251 2.65 19.12 8.60
C VAL A 251 1.99 20.38 9.15
N GLY A 252 0.69 20.51 8.91
CA GLY A 252 -0.11 21.65 9.37
C GLY A 252 0.09 22.93 8.55
N GLY A 253 -0.56 24.01 9.01
CA GLY A 253 -0.51 25.33 8.39
C GLY A 253 0.49 26.29 9.05
N LEU A 254 0.43 27.56 8.64
CA LEU A 254 1.21 28.64 9.25
C LEU A 254 0.74 28.91 10.69
N LEU A 255 1.67 28.92 11.64
CA LEU A 255 1.37 29.20 13.06
C LEU A 255 1.33 30.69 13.39
N ASP A 256 1.95 31.52 12.54
CA ASP A 256 2.04 32.97 12.69
C ASP A 256 2.21 33.63 11.30
N SER A 257 1.89 34.92 11.20
CA SER A 257 2.08 35.75 10.01
C SER A 257 3.24 36.73 10.23
N LYS A 258 4.47 36.27 9.94
CA LYS A 258 5.68 37.10 9.99
C LYS A 258 6.23 37.38 8.59
N GLY A 259 6.92 38.51 8.44
CA GLY A 259 7.60 38.90 7.20
C GLY A 259 9.06 39.29 7.44
N TYR A 260 9.90 39.13 6.42
CA TYR A 260 11.27 39.60 6.45
C TYR A 260 11.32 41.09 6.13
N GLY A 261 12.10 41.84 6.90
CA GLY A 261 12.35 43.26 6.69
C GLY A 261 13.84 43.57 6.76
N ILE A 262 14.26 44.64 6.08
CA ILE A 262 15.63 45.15 6.16
C ILE A 262 15.68 46.17 7.29
N ALA A 263 16.40 45.85 8.36
CA ALA A 263 16.61 46.78 9.48
C ALA A 263 17.69 47.81 9.13
N MET A 264 17.33 49.10 9.17
CA MET A 264 18.26 50.22 9.04
C MET A 264 18.44 50.92 10.40
N PRO A 265 19.58 51.57 10.67
CA PRO A 265 19.78 52.33 11.90
C PRO A 265 18.72 53.44 12.03
N PRO A 266 18.26 53.76 13.25
CA PRO A 266 17.31 54.84 13.45
C PRO A 266 17.92 56.17 12.98
N SER A 267 17.15 56.93 12.20
CA SER A 267 17.54 58.28 11.79
C SER A 267 17.61 59.16 13.04
N LYS A 268 18.76 59.85 13.23
CA LYS A 268 19.00 60.74 14.36
C LYS A 268 18.19 62.02 14.27
#